data_AF-A0A068REH4-F1
#
_entry.id   AF-A0A068REH4-F1
#
_cell.length_a   1.000
_cell.length_b   1.000
_cell.length_c   1.000
_cell.angle_alpha   90.00
_cell.angle_beta   90.00
_cell.angle_gamma   90.00
#
_symmetry.space_group_name_H-M   'P 1'
#
loop_
_entity.id
_entity.type
_entity.pdbx_description
1 polymer ?
#
loop_
_entity_poly.entity_id
_entity_poly.type
_entity_poly.pdbx_seq_one_letter_code
_entity_poly.pdbx_strand_id
1 'polypeptide(L)'
;MLRAVWIAAFSLFVCYAAANTEKLMFTAGERPCPETSSTSIAILSPPHTTIERVKIRPGTQHLFTLKDLEPGMRYEARISYPATSPTDFSMTLEDDCLLRVEAIYAGVSNIQGMENAPVTFDIVLENLYLGFLFYQVYKVVIAIVLVLVFGQFIVIPKVRSMIKQHVDSHDKDK
;
A
#
# COMPACT_ATOMS: atom_id res chain seq x y z
N MET A 1 -17.31 -17.74 27.80
CA MET A 1 -17.58 -16.46 27.09
C MET A 1 -16.34 -15.78 26.54
N LEU A 2 -15.23 -15.67 27.28
CA LEU A 2 -14.01 -14.99 26.81
C LEU A 2 -13.45 -15.52 25.46
N ARG A 3 -13.42 -16.84 25.26
CA ARG A 3 -12.93 -17.46 24.01
C ARG A 3 -13.75 -17.12 22.76
N ALA A 4 -15.07 -16.94 22.91
CA ALA A 4 -15.95 -16.57 21.79
C ALA A 4 -15.74 -15.11 21.35
N VAL A 5 -15.44 -14.22 22.32
CA VAL A 5 -15.08 -12.83 22.03
C VAL A 5 -13.75 -12.74 21.28
N TRP A 6 -12.76 -13.56 21.64
CA TRP A 6 -11.47 -13.62 20.92
C TRP A 6 -11.60 -14.15 19.49
N ILE A 7 -12.43 -15.17 19.25
CA ILE A 7 -12.65 -15.72 17.90
C ILE A 7 -13.45 -14.72 17.04
N ALA A 8 -14.47 -14.07 17.60
CA ALA A 8 -15.21 -13.03 16.90
C ALA A 8 -14.35 -11.79 16.60
N ALA A 9 -13.48 -11.39 17.54
CA ALA A 9 -12.50 -10.33 17.31
C ALA A 9 -11.51 -10.70 16.20
N PHE A 10 -10.98 -11.93 16.19
CA PHE A 10 -10.05 -12.40 15.17
C PHE A 10 -10.72 -12.48 13.77
N SER A 11 -11.99 -12.90 13.72
CA SER A 11 -12.80 -12.96 12.49
C SER A 11 -13.13 -11.58 11.90
N LEU A 12 -13.26 -10.54 12.73
CA LEU A 12 -13.52 -9.17 12.26
C LEU A 12 -12.28 -8.50 11.63
N PHE A 13 -11.08 -9.05 11.85
CA PHE A 13 -9.84 -8.53 11.29
C PHE A 13 -9.47 -9.10 9.92
N VAL A 14 -10.18 -10.13 9.42
CA VAL A 14 -9.88 -10.76 8.12
C VAL A 14 -10.83 -10.21 7.06
N CYS A 15 -10.66 -8.95 6.68
CA CYS A 15 -11.20 -8.45 5.42
C CYS A 15 -10.21 -8.80 4.31
N TYR A 16 -10.58 -9.75 3.43
CA TYR A 16 -9.80 -10.09 2.26
C TYR A 16 -10.00 -9.02 1.18
N ALA A 17 -8.97 -8.21 0.91
CA ALA A 17 -8.93 -7.31 -0.22
C ALA A 17 -7.96 -7.88 -1.26
N ALA A 18 -8.49 -8.29 -2.42
CA ALA A 18 -7.68 -8.67 -3.57
C ALA A 18 -7.60 -7.49 -4.54
N ALA A 19 -6.46 -6.83 -4.54
CA ALA A 19 -6.10 -5.80 -5.51
C ALA A 19 -4.74 -6.15 -6.10
N ASN A 20 -4.59 -5.92 -7.40
CA ASN A 20 -3.28 -5.91 -8.03
C ASN A 20 -2.64 -4.55 -7.83
N THR A 21 -1.31 -4.52 -7.81
CA THR A 21 -0.55 -3.29 -7.62
C THR A 21 0.63 -3.22 -8.58
N GLU A 22 0.72 -2.13 -9.33
CA GLU A 22 1.90 -1.81 -10.13
C GLU A 22 2.69 -0.67 -9.47
N LYS A 23 4.01 -0.71 -9.58
CA LYS A 23 4.90 0.27 -8.93
C LYS A 23 5.98 0.80 -9.86
N LEU A 24 6.23 2.10 -9.78
CA LEU A 24 7.36 2.77 -10.40
C LEU A 24 8.14 3.55 -9.33
N MET A 25 9.42 3.23 -9.19
CA MET A 25 10.34 3.98 -8.34
C MET A 25 11.21 4.86 -9.23
N PHE A 26 11.28 6.15 -8.92
CA PHE A 26 12.11 7.10 -9.66
C PHE A 26 12.80 8.09 -8.71
N THR A 27 13.81 8.78 -9.23
CA THR A 27 14.51 9.85 -8.51
C THR A 27 14.15 11.16 -9.19
N ALA A 28 13.77 12.17 -8.43
CA ALA A 28 13.47 13.48 -8.99
C ALA A 28 14.73 14.09 -9.59
N GLY A 29 14.59 14.64 -10.81
CA GLY A 29 15.66 15.34 -11.49
C GLY A 29 16.16 16.56 -10.71
N GLU A 30 17.36 17.02 -11.03
CA GLU A 30 17.95 18.21 -10.40
C GLU A 30 17.25 19.51 -10.83
N ARG A 31 16.49 19.46 -11.93
CA ARG A 31 15.80 20.63 -12.50
C ARG A 31 14.39 20.72 -11.94
N PRO A 32 13.96 21.91 -11.48
CA PRO A 32 12.57 22.12 -11.09
C PRO A 32 11.66 21.97 -12.31
N CYS A 33 10.50 21.37 -12.08
CA CYS A 33 9.49 21.20 -13.12
C CYS A 33 9.07 22.56 -13.69
N PRO A 34 8.97 22.69 -15.03
CA PRO A 34 8.40 23.89 -15.62
C PRO A 34 6.95 24.06 -15.13
N GLU A 35 6.53 25.31 -14.89
CA GLU A 35 5.14 25.62 -14.57
C GLU A 35 4.25 25.36 -15.79
N THR A 36 3.83 24.11 -15.97
CA THR A 36 2.95 23.73 -17.07
C THR A 36 1.54 24.25 -16.79
N SER A 37 1.16 25.30 -17.52
CA SER A 37 -0.21 25.82 -17.60
C SER A 37 -1.08 24.87 -18.43
N SER A 38 -1.56 23.77 -17.85
CA SER A 38 -2.55 22.90 -18.52
C SER A 38 -3.73 22.59 -17.61
N THR A 39 -4.84 23.22 -17.94
CA THR A 39 -6.17 23.03 -17.38
C THR A 39 -6.69 21.63 -17.71
N SER A 40 -6.44 20.63 -16.84
CA SER A 40 -7.13 19.32 -16.69
C SER A 40 -6.23 18.13 -16.32
N ILE A 41 -4.97 18.34 -15.95
CA ILE A 41 -4.08 17.25 -15.50
C ILE A 41 -4.20 17.08 -13.98
N ALA A 42 -4.43 15.84 -13.55
CA ALA A 42 -4.48 15.48 -12.14
C ALA A 42 -3.06 15.58 -11.52
N ILE A 43 -2.96 16.23 -10.35
CA ILE A 43 -1.67 16.57 -9.72
C ILE A 43 -1.37 15.60 -8.58
N LEU A 44 -0.14 15.08 -8.54
CA LEU A 44 0.41 14.25 -7.48
C LEU A 44 1.55 14.99 -6.78
N SER A 45 1.44 15.16 -5.47
CA SER A 45 2.45 15.86 -4.66
C SER A 45 2.94 15.02 -3.46
N PRO A 46 4.20 15.17 -3.02
CA PRO A 46 4.68 14.56 -1.79
C PRO A 46 4.12 15.27 -0.54
N PRO A 47 4.26 14.68 0.67
CA PRO A 47 4.89 13.39 0.98
C PRO A 47 4.00 12.18 0.69
N HIS A 48 2.70 12.39 0.52
CA HIS A 48 1.71 11.38 0.14
C HIS A 48 0.54 12.09 -0.56
N THR A 49 0.24 11.74 -1.82
CA THR A 49 -1.00 12.13 -2.51
C THR A 49 -1.64 10.89 -3.09
N THR A 50 -2.96 10.79 -2.95
CA THR A 50 -3.78 9.71 -3.50
C THR A 50 -4.89 10.30 -4.36
N ILE A 51 -5.07 9.75 -5.56
CA ILE A 51 -6.20 10.04 -6.43
C ILE A 51 -6.96 8.74 -6.63
N GLU A 52 -8.19 8.72 -6.11
CA GLU A 52 -9.02 7.52 -6.10
C GLU A 52 -9.96 7.46 -7.30
N ARG A 53 -10.29 6.24 -7.70
CA ARG A 53 -11.35 5.91 -8.66
C ARG A 53 -11.17 6.55 -10.03
N VAL A 54 -9.93 6.68 -10.49
CA VAL A 54 -9.61 7.08 -11.85
C VAL A 54 -10.07 5.99 -12.80
N LYS A 55 -10.74 6.35 -13.90
CA LYS A 55 -11.21 5.40 -14.91
C LYS A 55 -10.39 5.54 -16.18
N ILE A 56 -9.83 4.45 -16.65
CA ILE A 56 -9.07 4.37 -17.90
C ILE A 56 -9.56 3.19 -18.72
N ARG A 57 -9.53 3.30 -20.05
CA ARG A 57 -9.79 2.16 -20.94
C ARG A 57 -8.46 1.55 -21.39
N PRO A 58 -8.38 0.23 -21.57
CA PRO A 58 -7.20 -0.36 -22.19
C PRO A 58 -6.92 0.27 -23.57
N GLY A 59 -5.65 0.48 -23.90
CA GLY A 59 -5.21 1.19 -25.10
C GLY A 59 -5.28 2.73 -25.00
N THR A 60 -5.63 3.28 -23.84
CA THR A 60 -5.60 4.72 -23.59
C THR A 60 -4.56 5.08 -22.52
N GLN A 61 -4.19 6.37 -22.50
CA GLN A 61 -3.18 6.90 -21.60
C GLN A 61 -3.72 8.07 -20.78
N HIS A 62 -3.26 8.18 -19.55
CA HIS A 62 -3.46 9.31 -18.66
C HIS A 62 -2.11 9.91 -18.28
N LEU A 63 -2.07 11.23 -18.22
CA LEU A 63 -0.91 11.97 -17.71
C LEU A 63 -1.25 12.50 -16.32
N PHE A 64 -0.28 12.44 -15.42
CA PHE A 64 -0.34 13.02 -14.08
C PHE A 64 0.83 13.97 -13.91
N THR A 65 0.57 15.17 -13.41
CA THR A 65 1.64 16.13 -13.10
C THR A 65 2.21 15.82 -11.74
N LEU A 66 3.52 15.62 -11.67
CA LEU A 66 4.24 15.51 -10.41
C LEU A 66 4.67 16.91 -9.98
N LYS A 67 4.24 17.34 -8.79
CA LYS A 67 4.52 18.67 -8.28
C LYS A 67 5.27 18.61 -6.96
N ASP A 68 6.05 19.65 -6.68
CA ASP A 68 6.73 19.87 -5.40
C ASP A 68 7.71 18.71 -5.06
N LEU A 69 8.32 18.12 -6.09
CA LEU A 69 9.39 17.13 -5.94
C LEU A 69 10.68 17.82 -5.48
N GLU A 70 11.33 17.25 -4.49
CA GLU A 70 12.64 17.69 -3.99
C GLU A 70 13.75 17.09 -4.87
N PRO A 71 14.68 17.90 -5.38
CA PRO A 71 15.78 17.43 -6.22
C PRO A 71 16.60 16.31 -5.56
N GLY A 72 16.86 15.24 -6.31
CA GLY A 72 17.65 14.10 -5.85
C GLY A 72 16.94 13.16 -4.85
N MET A 73 15.71 13.45 -4.46
CA MET A 73 14.90 12.58 -3.61
C MET A 73 14.25 11.46 -4.43
N ARG A 74 13.95 10.34 -3.74
CA ARG A 74 13.37 9.14 -4.36
C ARG A 74 11.89 9.04 -4.06
N TYR A 75 11.11 8.66 -5.08
CA TYR A 75 9.66 8.60 -5.03
C TYR A 75 9.13 7.27 -5.57
N GLU A 76 7.96 6.87 -5.06
CA GLU A 76 7.23 5.70 -5.52
C GLU A 76 5.85 6.15 -6.00
N ALA A 77 5.57 5.89 -7.28
CA ALA A 77 4.22 5.91 -7.80
C ALA A 77 3.65 4.49 -7.76
N ARG A 78 2.46 4.32 -7.19
CA ARG A 78 1.76 3.04 -7.10
C ARG A 78 0.37 3.17 -7.71
N ILE A 79 0.00 2.19 -8.52
CA ILE A 79 -1.35 2.02 -9.04
C ILE A 79 -1.95 0.79 -8.37
N SER A 80 -3.18 0.91 -7.86
CA SER A 80 -3.93 -0.21 -7.27
C SER A 80 -5.26 -0.37 -7.99
N TYR A 81 -5.60 -1.61 -8.36
CA TYR A 81 -6.79 -1.88 -9.17
C TYR A 81 -7.35 -3.28 -8.87
N PRO A 82 -8.62 -3.56 -9.23
CA PRO A 82 -9.25 -4.84 -8.95
C PRO A 82 -8.50 -6.02 -9.58
N ALA A 83 -8.26 -7.07 -8.80
CA ALA A 83 -7.63 -8.30 -9.30
C ALA A 83 -8.47 -9.05 -10.36
N THR A 84 -9.74 -8.68 -10.52
CA THR A 84 -10.67 -9.23 -11.52
C THR A 84 -10.60 -8.51 -12.87
N SER A 85 -9.84 -7.42 -12.98
CA SER A 85 -9.67 -6.67 -14.22
C SER A 85 -8.49 -7.24 -15.03
N PRO A 86 -8.70 -7.69 -16.29
CA PRO A 86 -7.65 -8.25 -17.15
C PRO A 86 -6.79 -7.14 -17.77
N THR A 87 -6.13 -6.34 -16.95
CA THR A 87 -5.41 -5.14 -17.38
C THR A 87 -4.11 -5.00 -16.61
N ASP A 88 -3.05 -4.71 -17.35
CA ASP A 88 -1.75 -4.34 -16.83
C ASP A 88 -1.55 -2.84 -17.01
N PHE A 89 -0.76 -2.23 -16.13
CA PHE A 89 -0.47 -0.80 -16.21
C PHE A 89 1.01 -0.59 -16.50
N SER A 90 1.30 0.19 -17.55
CA SER A 90 2.63 0.69 -17.85
C SER A 90 2.77 2.11 -17.30
N MET A 91 3.83 2.36 -16.54
CA MET A 91 4.14 3.67 -15.97
C MET A 91 5.49 4.15 -16.49
N THR A 92 5.52 5.35 -17.07
CA THR A 92 6.73 5.97 -17.60
C THR A 92 6.84 7.42 -17.15
N LEU A 93 8.06 7.83 -16.79
CA LEU A 93 8.36 9.20 -16.40
C LEU A 93 8.77 9.99 -17.65
N GLU A 94 8.16 11.14 -17.85
CA GLU A 94 8.46 12.09 -18.91
C GLU A 94 8.89 13.42 -18.29
N ASP A 95 10.01 13.95 -18.79
CA ASP A 95 10.56 15.24 -18.38
C ASP A 95 10.72 15.43 -16.86
N ASP A 96 10.95 14.33 -16.12
CA ASP A 96 11.06 14.25 -14.65
C ASP A 96 9.84 14.74 -13.84
N CYS A 97 8.76 15.12 -14.52
CA CYS A 97 7.66 15.90 -13.95
C CYS A 97 6.27 15.46 -14.42
N LEU A 98 6.20 14.60 -15.44
CA LEU A 98 4.98 14.02 -15.93
C LEU A 98 5.06 12.50 -15.78
N LEU A 99 4.04 11.93 -15.16
CA LEU A 99 3.88 10.49 -15.06
C LEU A 99 2.83 10.06 -16.09
N ARG A 100 3.27 9.34 -17.12
CA ARG A 100 2.41 8.72 -18.10
C ARG A 100 2.01 7.33 -17.61
N VAL A 101 0.70 7.12 -17.56
CA VAL A 101 0.08 5.86 -17.17
C VAL A 101 -0.72 5.33 -18.37
N GLU A 102 -0.40 4.13 -18.82
CA GLU A 102 -1.08 3.46 -19.92
C GLU A 102 -1.69 2.15 -19.41
N ALA A 103 -2.94 1.90 -19.77
CA ALA A 103 -3.62 0.63 -19.48
C ALA A 103 -3.52 -0.31 -20.68
N ILE A 104 -3.07 -1.54 -20.47
CA ILE A 104 -2.85 -2.56 -21.50
C ILE A 104 -3.74 -3.76 -21.18
N TYR A 105 -4.51 -4.24 -22.15
CA TYR A 105 -5.32 -5.44 -21.95
C TYR A 105 -4.42 -6.68 -21.86
N ALA A 106 -4.50 -7.42 -20.76
CA ALA A 106 -3.63 -8.56 -20.45
C ALA A 106 -4.40 -9.88 -20.23
N GLY A 107 -5.68 -9.92 -20.63
CA GLY A 107 -6.52 -11.11 -20.44
C GLY A 107 -6.06 -12.30 -21.27
N VAL A 108 -5.88 -13.45 -20.62
CA VAL A 108 -5.56 -14.73 -21.29
C VAL A 108 -6.77 -15.35 -22.02
N SER A 109 -7.99 -14.95 -21.63
CA SER A 109 -9.22 -15.35 -22.31
C SER A 109 -9.71 -14.21 -23.21
N ASN A 110 -10.06 -14.55 -24.46
CA ASN A 110 -10.65 -13.62 -25.41
C ASN A 110 -12.15 -13.49 -25.13
N ILE A 111 -12.50 -12.71 -24.10
CA ILE A 111 -13.89 -12.34 -23.79
C ILE A 111 -14.18 -11.04 -24.55
N GLN A 112 -15.03 -11.13 -25.59
CA GLN A 112 -15.36 -9.97 -26.42
C GLN A 112 -15.90 -8.79 -25.59
N GLY A 113 -15.35 -7.60 -25.82
CA GLY A 113 -15.78 -6.35 -25.20
C GLY A 113 -15.06 -6.01 -23.89
N MET A 114 -14.28 -6.93 -23.32
CA MET A 114 -13.49 -6.66 -22.11
C MET A 114 -12.28 -5.77 -22.40
N GLU A 115 -11.77 -5.80 -23.62
CA GLU A 115 -10.69 -4.93 -24.10
C GLU A 115 -11.09 -3.44 -24.12
N ASN A 116 -12.38 -3.14 -24.12
CA ASN A 116 -12.92 -1.78 -24.12
C ASN A 116 -13.53 -1.36 -22.77
N ALA A 117 -13.58 -2.28 -21.80
CA ALA A 117 -14.17 -2.03 -20.50
C ALA A 117 -13.28 -1.08 -19.67
N PRO A 118 -13.84 0.01 -19.11
CA PRO A 118 -13.05 0.91 -18.29
C PRO A 118 -12.65 0.23 -16.97
N VAL A 119 -11.36 0.30 -16.65
CA VAL A 119 -10.80 -0.14 -15.38
C VAL A 119 -10.73 1.05 -14.44
N THR A 120 -11.18 0.82 -13.21
CA THR A 120 -11.07 1.82 -12.13
C THR A 120 -9.81 1.51 -11.33
N PHE A 121 -8.96 2.51 -11.13
CA PHE A 121 -7.74 2.38 -10.36
C PHE A 121 -7.54 3.58 -9.43
N ASP A 122 -6.75 3.36 -8.39
CA ASP A 122 -6.27 4.38 -7.48
C ASP A 122 -4.77 4.58 -7.75
N ILE A 123 -4.31 5.84 -7.77
CA ILE A 123 -2.90 6.18 -7.92
C ILE A 123 -2.40 6.94 -6.71
N VAL A 124 -1.22 6.55 -6.24
CA VAL A 124 -0.59 7.09 -5.03
C VAL A 124 0.85 7.48 -5.34
N LEU A 125 1.27 8.66 -4.92
CA LEU A 125 2.66 9.11 -4.92
C LEU A 125 3.16 9.23 -3.47
N GLU A 126 4.31 8.61 -3.16
CA GLU A 126 4.94 8.69 -1.83
C GLU A 126 6.46 8.93 -1.90
N ASN A 127 7.01 9.54 -0.86
CA ASN A 127 8.46 9.64 -0.67
C ASN A 127 9.04 8.31 -0.18
N LEU A 128 10.12 7.85 -0.81
CA LEU A 128 11.00 6.85 -0.22
C LEU A 128 12.09 7.55 0.57
N TYR A 129 12.13 7.32 1.88
CA TYR A 129 13.32 7.63 2.65
C TYR A 129 14.13 6.34 2.80
N LEU A 130 15.44 6.39 2.49
CA LEU A 130 16.33 5.23 2.62
C LEU A 130 15.84 3.94 1.90
N GLY A 131 14.97 4.07 0.89
CA GLY A 131 14.37 2.94 0.17
C GLY A 131 13.12 2.34 0.82
N PHE A 132 12.56 2.96 1.87
CA PHE A 132 11.33 2.50 2.54
C PHE A 132 10.23 3.57 2.49
N LEU A 133 8.96 3.12 2.49
CA LEU A 133 7.77 3.97 2.54
C LEU A 133 7.42 4.31 4.00
N PHE A 134 7.79 5.50 4.46
CA PHE A 134 7.68 5.85 5.88
C PHE A 134 6.23 6.01 6.34
N TYR A 135 5.35 6.56 5.50
CA TYR A 135 3.98 6.91 5.90
C TYR A 135 3.12 5.69 6.27
N GLN A 136 3.38 4.52 5.69
CA GLN A 136 2.63 3.30 6.02
C GLN A 136 3.36 2.44 7.05
N VAL A 137 4.70 2.37 6.97
CA VAL A 137 5.51 1.47 7.80
C VAL A 137 5.51 1.87 9.27
N TYR A 138 5.45 3.16 9.61
CA TYR A 138 5.52 3.61 11.01
C TYR A 138 4.39 3.03 11.88
N LYS A 139 3.18 2.84 11.32
CA LYS A 139 2.04 2.26 12.03
C LYS A 139 2.31 0.81 12.43
N VAL A 140 2.92 0.04 11.53
CA VAL A 140 3.32 -1.35 11.78
C VAL A 140 4.42 -1.41 12.83
N VAL A 141 5.42 -0.53 12.75
CA VAL A 141 6.51 -0.47 13.74
C VAL A 141 5.95 -0.18 15.14
N ILE A 142 5.05 0.79 15.29
CA ILE A 142 4.40 1.09 16.57
C ILE A 142 3.62 -0.13 17.09
N ALA A 143 2.87 -0.80 16.22
CA ALA A 143 2.11 -2.00 16.60
C ALA A 143 3.04 -3.13 17.11
N ILE A 144 4.16 -3.38 16.42
CA ILE A 144 5.16 -4.38 16.85
C ILE A 144 5.72 -4.00 18.23
N VAL A 145 6.10 -2.75 18.43
CA VAL A 145 6.62 -2.27 19.72
C VAL A 145 5.60 -2.48 20.84
N LEU A 146 4.33 -2.14 20.62
CA LEU A 146 3.27 -2.35 21.60
C LEU A 146 3.07 -3.83 21.93
N VAL A 147 3.07 -4.71 20.93
CA VAL A 147 2.95 -6.17 21.13
C VAL A 147 4.15 -6.71 21.91
N LEU A 148 5.36 -6.27 21.61
CA LEU A 148 6.58 -6.69 22.32
C LEU A 148 6.57 -6.23 23.78
N VAL A 149 6.20 -4.97 24.03
CA VAL A 149 6.07 -4.42 25.40
C VAL A 149 4.99 -5.18 26.17
N PHE A 150 3.82 -5.38 25.59
CA PHE A 150 2.74 -6.14 26.22
C PHE A 150 3.16 -7.59 26.51
N GLY A 151 3.81 -8.25 25.55
CA GLY A 151 4.34 -9.60 25.71
C GLY A 151 5.34 -9.69 26.86
N GLN A 152 6.31 -8.79 26.89
CA GLN A 152 7.39 -8.78 27.87
C GLN A 152 6.91 -8.49 29.29
N PHE A 153 6.04 -7.48 29.46
CA PHE A 153 5.66 -6.98 30.79
C PHE A 153 4.38 -7.60 31.35
N ILE A 154 3.52 -8.19 30.53
CA ILE A 154 2.23 -8.75 30.99
C ILE A 154 2.16 -10.25 30.76
N VAL A 155 2.44 -10.71 29.54
CA VAL A 155 2.25 -12.13 29.18
C VAL A 155 3.31 -13.02 29.86
N ILE A 156 4.59 -12.69 29.71
CA ILE A 156 5.69 -13.47 30.29
C ILE A 156 5.60 -13.62 31.83
N PRO A 157 5.41 -12.56 32.63
CA PRO A 157 5.32 -12.72 34.08
C PRO A 157 4.10 -13.56 34.51
N LYS A 158 2.97 -13.42 33.81
CA LYS A 158 1.77 -14.20 34.10
C LYS A 158 1.98 -15.69 33.81
N VAL A 159 2.58 -16.02 32.67
CA VAL A 159 2.93 -17.41 32.31
C VAL A 159 3.92 -17.99 33.32
N ARG A 160 4.96 -17.24 33.72
CA ARG A 160 5.90 -17.67 34.76
C ARG A 160 5.19 -17.97 36.08
N SER A 161 4.26 -17.12 36.50
CA SER A 161 3.48 -17.33 37.72
C SER A 161 2.62 -18.61 37.65
N MET A 162 1.99 -18.88 36.51
CA MET A 162 1.16 -20.07 36.33
C MET A 162 1.99 -21.36 36.32
N ILE A 163 3.15 -21.36 35.66
CA ILE A 163 4.07 -22.51 35.65
C ILE A 163 4.52 -22.81 37.08
N LYS A 164 4.91 -21.77 37.84
CA LYS A 164 5.37 -21.94 39.22
C LYS A 164 4.27 -22.56 40.10
N GLN A 165 3.04 -22.07 40.01
CA GLN A 165 1.90 -22.62 40.77
C GLN A 165 1.63 -24.09 40.44
N HIS A 166 1.75 -24.47 39.17
CA HIS A 166 1.51 -25.86 38.75
C HIS A 166 2.59 -26.81 39.26
N VAL A 167 3.86 -26.41 39.18
CA VAL A 167 4.99 -27.19 39.73
C VAL A 167 4.85 -27.34 41.25
N ASP A 168 4.55 -26.25 41.96
CA ASP A 168 4.40 -26.27 43.42
C ASP A 168 3.21 -27.14 43.88
N SER A 169 2.14 -27.25 43.07
CA SER A 169 1.02 -28.14 43.37
C SER A 169 1.37 -29.62 43.20
N HIS A 170 2.18 -29.95 42.19
CA HIS A 170 2.56 -31.33 41.89
C HIS A 170 3.59 -31.89 42.89
N ASP A 171 4.38 -31.02 43.53
CA ASP A 171 5.35 -31.43 44.56
C ASP A 171 4.67 -31.74 45.91
N LYS A 172 3.51 -31.14 46.18
CA LYS A 172 2.74 -31.37 47.41
C LYS A 172 1.96 -32.69 47.44
N ASP A 173 1.76 -33.32 46.29
CA ASP A 173 1.05 -34.59 46.16
C ASP A 173 1.98 -35.82 46.23
N LYS A 174 3.29 -35.60 46.48
CA LYS A 174 4.29 -36.66 46.74
C LYS A 174 4.64 -36.73 48.23
#